data_AF-A0A535VWB9-F1
#
_entry.id   AF-A0A535VWB9-F1
#
_cell.length_a   1.000
_cell.length_b   1.000
_cell.length_c   1.000
_cell.angle_alpha   90.00
_cell.angle_beta   90.00
_cell.angle_gamma   90.00
#
_symmetry.space_group_name_H-M   'P 1'
#
loop_
_entity.id
_entity.type
_entity.pdbx_description
1 polymer ?
#
loop_
_entity_poly.entity_id
_entity_poly.type
_entity_poly.pdbx_seq_one_letter_code
_entity_poly.pdbx_strand_id
1 'polypeptide(L)'
;MCPATSPRTRSTALPSARARRSSTTTSSRSPSSRASRAATHIPAGGGAFIDLHCHTSGSFDSLAAPAAVVRAAAARGITHLAITDHDRIEGALEAQAIAAREAPNLAVLVGQEIRTEAGDMIGVFLTEAVPPGLAPAAAVAAVREQGGLIGVAHPFDRFRGSLGKGEPAWFEALVGEVDWIEAWNARLMFGDGNARAAVLAERLGVPGVAVSDAHTVLEVGIAATIVQGDPSTPEGLKSALAGPHELLTGRSSAYVRLLGPAAKLVQRARGRGRVQPPVASR
;
A
#
# COMPACT_ATOMS: atom_id res chain seq x y z
N MET A 1 8.00 -35.06 -93.57
CA MET A 1 7.48 -33.87 -92.84
C MET A 1 8.60 -32.87 -92.67
N CYS A 2 8.30 -31.58 -92.67
CA CYS A 2 9.29 -30.51 -92.85
C CYS A 2 10.02 -30.09 -91.54
N PRO A 3 11.16 -29.37 -91.60
CA PRO A 3 12.15 -29.34 -90.51
C PRO A 3 12.44 -27.94 -89.91
N ALA A 4 13.35 -27.92 -88.92
CA ALA A 4 14.12 -26.76 -88.43
C ALA A 4 13.31 -25.66 -87.67
N THR A 5 13.87 -24.63 -87.02
CA THR A 5 15.26 -24.10 -86.94
C THR A 5 15.50 -23.36 -85.59
N SER A 6 16.77 -23.15 -85.21
CA SER A 6 17.23 -22.08 -84.27
C SER A 6 17.41 -20.74 -85.07
N PRO A 7 17.90 -19.54 -84.59
CA PRO A 7 18.59 -19.19 -83.32
C PRO A 7 18.50 -17.70 -82.77
N ARG A 8 19.25 -17.43 -81.67
CA ARG A 8 20.12 -16.24 -81.34
C ARG A 8 19.64 -14.76 -81.17
N THR A 9 20.31 -14.08 -80.20
CA THR A 9 20.63 -12.61 -80.04
C THR A 9 19.49 -11.60 -79.73
N ARG A 10 19.69 -10.40 -79.14
CA ARG A 10 20.84 -9.63 -78.56
C ARG A 10 20.53 -9.21 -77.09
N SER A 11 21.40 -8.68 -76.21
CA SER A 11 22.79 -8.14 -76.24
C SER A 11 23.00 -6.62 -76.46
N THR A 12 22.75 -5.80 -75.42
CA THR A 12 23.21 -4.39 -75.16
C THR A 12 23.09 -4.14 -73.64
N ALA A 13 24.11 -3.74 -72.86
CA ALA A 13 24.96 -2.52 -72.85
C ALA A 13 24.40 -1.37 -71.96
N LEU A 14 25.24 -0.85 -71.05
CA LEU A 14 24.94 0.21 -70.06
C LEU A 14 25.03 1.62 -70.68
N PRO A 15 24.51 2.67 -70.00
CA PRO A 15 25.47 3.57 -69.34
C PRO A 15 25.03 4.19 -67.99
N SER A 16 26.03 4.73 -67.30
CA SER A 16 25.98 5.54 -66.06
C SER A 16 24.96 6.70 -66.04
N ALA A 17 24.31 6.90 -64.90
CA ALA A 17 23.81 8.22 -64.47
C ALA A 17 24.21 8.49 -63.00
N ARG A 18 24.68 9.72 -62.70
CA ARG A 18 25.35 10.07 -61.43
C ARG A 18 24.55 11.09 -60.61
N ALA A 19 23.83 10.63 -59.59
CA ALA A 19 23.05 11.50 -58.69
C ALA A 19 23.76 11.72 -57.34
N ARG A 20 24.42 12.87 -57.17
CA ARG A 20 24.76 13.39 -55.83
C ARG A 20 23.48 13.91 -55.16
N ARG A 21 23.27 13.58 -53.89
CA ARG A 21 22.58 14.46 -52.91
C ARG A 21 23.19 14.23 -51.52
N SER A 22 23.09 15.24 -50.66
CA SER A 22 23.89 15.39 -49.45
C SER A 22 23.00 15.67 -48.24
N SER A 23 23.23 14.97 -47.14
CA SER A 23 22.65 15.30 -45.83
C SER A 23 23.56 14.85 -44.69
N THR A 24 24.29 15.83 -44.15
CA THR A 24 24.62 15.99 -42.71
C THR A 24 24.84 14.73 -41.86
N THR A 25 26.10 14.46 -41.52
CA THR A 25 26.48 13.65 -40.35
C THR A 25 26.08 14.35 -39.04
N THR A 26 25.01 13.90 -38.39
CA THR A 26 24.64 14.36 -37.03
C THR A 26 25.30 13.45 -36.00
N SER A 27 26.19 13.99 -35.15
CA SER A 27 26.95 13.18 -34.19
C SER A 27 26.06 12.56 -33.12
N SER A 28 26.14 11.26 -32.91
CA SER A 28 25.46 10.55 -31.82
C SER A 28 26.10 10.87 -30.46
N ARG A 29 25.57 11.88 -29.77
CA ARG A 29 25.80 12.08 -28.33
C ARG A 29 24.64 11.50 -27.54
N SER A 30 24.91 10.54 -26.66
CA SER A 30 23.95 10.03 -25.70
C SER A 30 23.59 11.12 -24.68
N PRO A 31 22.30 11.39 -24.41
CA PRO A 31 21.89 12.16 -23.24
C PRO A 31 22.18 11.33 -21.99
N SER A 32 23.00 11.85 -21.09
CA SER A 32 23.23 11.22 -19.79
C SER A 32 21.97 11.30 -18.92
N SER A 33 21.89 10.38 -17.95
CA SER A 33 20.78 10.24 -17.01
C SER A 33 20.38 11.56 -16.34
N ARG A 34 19.21 12.09 -16.69
CA ARG A 34 18.39 12.88 -15.77
C ARG A 34 17.24 12.02 -15.31
N ALA A 35 17.14 11.79 -14.00
CA ALA A 35 15.99 11.14 -13.41
C ALA A 35 14.74 11.98 -13.72
N SER A 36 13.81 11.43 -14.51
CA SER A 36 12.53 12.08 -14.74
C SER A 36 11.78 12.14 -13.42
N ARG A 37 11.42 13.35 -12.97
CA ARG A 37 10.37 13.49 -11.96
C ARG A 37 9.08 13.01 -12.60
N ALA A 38 8.67 11.79 -12.28
CA ALA A 38 7.34 11.31 -12.60
C ALA A 38 6.32 12.18 -11.84
N ALA A 39 5.80 13.20 -12.52
CA ALA A 39 4.53 13.78 -12.12
C ALA A 39 3.49 12.67 -12.27
N THR A 40 2.90 12.25 -11.15
CA THR A 40 1.87 11.22 -11.13
C THR A 40 0.65 11.72 -11.92
N HIS A 41 0.55 11.25 -13.16
CA HIS A 41 -0.59 11.55 -14.03
C HIS A 41 -1.80 10.79 -13.49
N ILE A 42 -2.60 11.45 -12.64
CA ILE A 42 -3.91 10.95 -12.21
C ILE A 42 -4.72 10.70 -13.49
N PRO A 43 -5.09 9.45 -13.80
CA PRO A 43 -5.86 9.16 -15.01
C PRO A 43 -7.22 9.86 -14.94
N ALA A 44 -7.74 10.31 -16.08
CA ALA A 44 -9.05 10.96 -16.16
C ALA A 44 -10.26 10.00 -15.91
N GLY A 45 -10.01 8.85 -15.29
CA GLY A 45 -10.98 7.80 -14.96
C GLY A 45 -10.90 7.39 -13.47
N GLY A 46 -11.30 8.31 -12.59
CA GLY A 46 -12.00 8.01 -11.32
C GLY A 46 -11.33 7.13 -10.24
N GLY A 47 -10.08 6.68 -10.41
CA GLY A 47 -9.44 5.75 -9.47
C GLY A 47 -9.06 6.40 -8.13
N ALA A 48 -9.52 5.81 -7.02
CA ALA A 48 -9.10 6.17 -5.68
C ALA A 48 -7.84 5.38 -5.29
N PHE A 49 -6.79 6.10 -4.90
CA PHE A 49 -5.54 5.55 -4.37
C PHE A 49 -5.64 5.46 -2.85
N ILE A 50 -5.66 4.23 -2.31
CA ILE A 50 -5.87 3.95 -0.88
C ILE A 50 -4.65 3.28 -0.24
N ASP A 51 -4.23 3.74 0.94
CA ASP A 51 -3.21 3.10 1.78
C ASP A 51 -3.83 2.83 3.16
N LEU A 52 -4.08 1.57 3.48
CA LEU A 52 -4.91 1.14 4.62
C LEU A 52 -4.11 0.83 5.90
N HIS A 53 -2.81 1.15 5.96
CA HIS A 53 -1.98 0.94 7.15
C HIS A 53 -0.84 1.98 7.24
N CYS A 54 -0.94 2.92 8.19
CA CYS A 54 0.09 3.95 8.41
C CYS A 54 0.15 4.41 9.89
N HIS A 55 1.36 4.61 10.43
CA HIS A 55 1.63 4.96 11.83
C HIS A 55 2.21 6.37 12.00
N THR A 56 1.74 7.10 13.00
CA THR A 56 2.20 8.46 13.34
C THR A 56 2.90 8.49 14.71
N SER A 57 3.42 9.65 15.11
CA SER A 57 3.92 9.85 16.47
C SER A 57 2.86 9.73 17.59
N GLY A 58 1.61 9.37 17.28
CA GLY A 58 0.62 8.90 18.25
C GLY A 58 1.00 7.55 18.86
N SER A 59 1.44 6.59 18.04
CA SER A 59 1.93 5.28 18.49
C SER A 59 3.33 5.33 19.12
N PHE A 60 3.77 4.20 19.68
CA PHE A 60 5.01 4.10 20.44
C PHE A 60 6.27 3.93 19.57
N ASP A 61 6.16 3.79 18.24
CA ASP A 61 7.28 3.44 17.37
C ASP A 61 7.34 4.08 15.99
N SER A 62 6.45 5.03 15.71
CA SER A 62 6.65 6.06 14.70
C SER A 62 7.08 7.38 15.35
N LEU A 63 7.86 8.18 14.59
CA LEU A 63 8.17 9.58 14.92
C LEU A 63 7.58 10.55 13.90
N ALA A 64 6.79 10.06 12.95
CA ALA A 64 6.18 10.89 11.91
C ALA A 64 5.02 11.70 12.50
N ALA A 65 5.19 13.02 12.65
CA ALA A 65 4.09 13.89 13.10
C ALA A 65 2.88 13.77 12.13
N PRO A 66 1.63 13.72 12.62
CA PRO A 66 0.44 13.58 11.76
C PRO A 66 0.40 14.59 10.60
N ALA A 67 0.72 15.85 10.86
CA ALA A 67 0.84 16.89 9.82
C ALA A 67 1.88 16.59 8.72
N ALA A 68 2.97 15.91 9.06
CA ALA A 68 3.98 15.50 8.09
C ALA A 68 3.53 14.26 7.29
N VAL A 69 2.78 13.35 7.91
CA VAL A 69 2.16 12.19 7.24
C VAL A 69 1.12 12.65 6.21
N VAL A 70 0.18 13.51 6.60
CA VAL A 70 -0.86 14.10 5.72
C VAL A 70 -0.24 14.74 4.48
N ARG A 71 0.73 15.66 4.65
CA ARG A 71 1.39 16.31 3.53
C ARG A 71 2.19 15.34 2.64
N ALA A 72 2.73 14.27 3.21
CA ALA A 72 3.51 13.28 2.48
C ALA A 72 2.66 12.25 1.72
N ALA A 73 1.45 11.95 2.19
CA ALA A 73 0.44 11.19 1.46
C ALA A 73 -0.11 12.00 0.27
N ALA A 74 -0.55 13.24 0.53
CA ALA A 74 -1.08 14.14 -0.49
C ALA A 74 -0.04 14.44 -1.59
N ALA A 75 1.22 14.67 -1.23
CA ALA A 75 2.32 14.89 -2.19
C ALA A 75 2.69 13.67 -3.04
N ARG A 76 2.20 12.47 -2.72
CA ARG A 76 2.34 11.25 -3.53
C ARG A 76 1.09 10.93 -4.36
N GLY A 77 -0.01 11.64 -4.16
CA GLY A 77 -1.30 11.36 -4.81
C GLY A 77 -2.13 10.28 -4.14
N ILE A 78 -1.84 9.92 -2.88
CA ILE A 78 -2.76 9.12 -2.06
C ILE A 78 -4.03 9.95 -1.84
N THR A 79 -5.19 9.32 -2.05
CA THR A 79 -6.51 9.95 -1.92
C THR A 79 -7.22 9.55 -0.63
N HIS A 80 -6.93 8.35 -0.11
CA HIS A 80 -7.46 7.86 1.16
C HIS A 80 -6.32 7.22 1.95
N LEU A 81 -6.13 7.65 3.19
CA LEU A 81 -5.11 7.09 4.08
C LEU A 81 -5.79 6.66 5.38
N ALA A 82 -5.78 5.36 5.69
CA ALA A 82 -6.06 4.93 7.04
C ALA A 82 -4.82 5.16 7.91
N ILE A 83 -5.01 5.87 9.02
CA ILE A 83 -3.99 5.96 10.07
C ILE A 83 -4.41 5.03 11.18
N THR A 84 -3.51 4.12 11.53
CA THR A 84 -3.76 2.88 12.26
C THR A 84 -2.74 2.75 13.39
N ASP A 85 -2.60 3.80 14.20
CA ASP A 85 -1.62 3.82 15.29
C ASP A 85 -1.86 2.66 16.27
N HIS A 86 -0.78 2.00 16.70
CA HIS A 86 -0.86 0.89 17.66
C HIS A 86 -1.64 1.27 18.93
N ASP A 87 -2.75 0.56 19.16
CA ASP A 87 -3.64 0.67 20.32
C ASP A 87 -4.21 2.10 20.57
N ARG A 88 -4.29 2.95 19.53
CA ARG A 88 -4.61 4.39 19.63
C ARG A 88 -5.33 4.92 18.38
N ILE A 89 -6.07 6.04 18.53
CA ILE A 89 -6.72 6.76 17.42
C ILE A 89 -6.39 8.27 17.39
N GLU A 90 -5.75 8.81 18.43
CA GLU A 90 -5.54 10.24 18.61
C GLU A 90 -4.72 10.87 17.46
N GLY A 91 -3.73 10.13 16.94
CA GLY A 91 -2.92 10.55 15.79
C GLY A 91 -3.69 10.55 14.46
N ALA A 92 -4.69 9.68 14.31
CA ALA A 92 -5.57 9.64 13.15
C ALA A 92 -6.59 10.79 13.18
N LEU A 93 -7.16 11.08 14.35
CA LEU A 93 -8.03 12.25 14.57
C LEU A 93 -7.29 13.57 14.33
N GLU A 94 -6.06 13.73 14.83
CA GLU A 94 -5.21 14.88 14.54
C GLU A 94 -4.98 15.02 13.03
N ALA A 95 -4.59 13.92 12.35
CA ALA A 95 -4.37 13.89 10.91
C ALA A 95 -5.62 14.26 10.10
N GLN A 96 -6.80 13.77 10.47
CA GLN A 96 -8.06 14.07 9.78
C GLN A 96 -8.40 15.57 9.87
N ALA A 97 -8.28 16.15 11.07
CA ALA A 97 -8.46 17.59 11.27
C ALA A 97 -7.39 18.46 10.58
N ILE A 98 -6.23 17.89 10.22
CA ILE A 98 -5.22 18.55 9.39
C ILE A 98 -5.54 18.40 7.90
N ALA A 99 -5.90 17.20 7.44
CA ALA A 99 -6.20 16.93 6.02
C ALA A 99 -7.37 17.78 5.51
N ALA A 100 -8.45 17.89 6.30
CA ALA A 100 -9.60 18.75 5.98
C ALA A 100 -9.26 20.25 5.77
N ARG A 101 -8.07 20.71 6.22
CA ARG A 101 -7.57 22.09 6.06
C ARG A 101 -6.42 22.21 5.05
N GLU A 102 -5.50 21.25 5.03
CA GLU A 102 -4.22 21.33 4.29
C GLU A 102 -4.16 20.42 3.05
N ALA A 103 -5.07 19.45 2.92
CA ALA A 103 -5.06 18.45 1.84
C ALA A 103 -6.49 18.00 1.48
N PRO A 104 -7.32 18.86 0.86
CA PRO A 104 -8.74 18.56 0.59
C PRO A 104 -9.01 17.40 -0.39
N ASN A 105 -7.96 16.89 -1.07
CA ASN A 105 -8.03 15.72 -1.93
C ASN A 105 -7.59 14.42 -1.23
N LEU A 106 -7.39 14.45 0.10
CA LEU A 106 -7.00 13.33 0.94
C LEU A 106 -8.01 13.14 2.07
N ALA A 107 -8.81 12.08 1.98
CA ALA A 107 -9.55 11.56 3.12
C ALA A 107 -8.59 10.84 4.09
N VAL A 108 -8.72 11.12 5.38
CA VAL A 108 -8.06 10.33 6.43
C VAL A 108 -9.11 9.47 7.10
N LEU A 109 -8.94 8.16 7.02
CA LEU A 109 -9.80 7.19 7.70
C LEU A 109 -9.25 7.01 9.12
N VAL A 110 -10.10 7.25 10.12
CA VAL A 110 -9.72 7.04 11.53
C VAL A 110 -9.70 5.54 11.80
N GLY A 111 -8.58 5.03 12.28
CA GLY A 111 -8.38 3.61 12.53
C GLY A 111 -7.32 3.35 13.59
N GLN A 112 -7.07 2.07 13.82
CA GLN A 112 -6.22 1.56 14.89
C GLN A 112 -5.61 0.22 14.46
N GLU A 113 -4.33 -0.01 14.74
CA GLU A 113 -3.78 -1.37 14.78
C GLU A 113 -4.01 -1.92 16.19
N ILE A 114 -5.05 -2.76 16.31
CA ILE A 114 -5.58 -3.31 17.54
C ILE A 114 -4.82 -4.59 17.88
N ARG A 115 -4.07 -4.58 18.98
CA ARG A 115 -3.38 -5.78 19.47
C ARG A 115 -4.32 -6.67 20.26
N THR A 116 -4.74 -7.78 19.67
CA THR A 116 -5.56 -8.82 20.35
C THR A 116 -4.68 -9.83 21.09
N GLU A 117 -5.28 -10.75 21.83
CA GLU A 117 -4.58 -11.89 22.44
C GLU A 117 -3.89 -12.82 21.43
N ALA A 118 -4.32 -12.82 20.15
CA ALA A 118 -3.89 -13.79 19.14
C ALA A 118 -3.22 -13.17 17.89
N GLY A 119 -2.95 -11.86 17.92
CA GLY A 119 -2.30 -11.11 16.84
C GLY A 119 -2.82 -9.67 16.72
N ASP A 120 -2.18 -8.89 15.86
CA ASP A 120 -2.60 -7.53 15.54
C ASP A 120 -3.64 -7.55 14.38
N MET A 121 -4.64 -6.66 14.42
CA MET A 121 -5.64 -6.47 13.36
C MET A 121 -5.93 -4.99 13.14
N ILE A 122 -6.36 -4.60 11.94
CA ILE A 122 -6.72 -3.22 11.61
C ILE A 122 -8.23 -3.02 11.81
N GLY A 123 -8.61 -2.00 12.57
CA GLY A 123 -9.96 -1.42 12.54
C GLY A 123 -9.93 -0.05 11.85
N VAL A 124 -10.92 0.26 11.00
CA VAL A 124 -11.10 1.59 10.38
C VAL A 124 -12.55 2.07 10.46
N PHE A 125 -12.75 3.38 10.30
CA PHE A 125 -13.98 4.13 10.60
C PHE A 125 -14.34 4.13 12.09
N LEU A 126 -13.32 4.16 12.96
CA LEU A 126 -13.50 4.19 14.42
C LEU A 126 -13.82 5.61 14.92
N THR A 127 -14.66 5.71 15.94
CA THR A 127 -14.92 6.90 16.75
C THR A 127 -14.28 6.81 18.13
N GLU A 128 -14.13 5.60 18.67
CA GLU A 128 -13.50 5.30 19.97
C GLU A 128 -12.44 4.19 19.84
N ALA A 129 -11.39 4.27 20.65
CA ALA A 129 -10.29 3.31 20.62
C ALA A 129 -10.69 1.96 21.22
N VAL A 130 -10.45 0.88 20.48
CA VAL A 130 -10.75 -0.49 20.93
C VAL A 130 -9.72 -0.93 21.97
N PRO A 131 -10.12 -1.46 23.15
CA PRO A 131 -9.16 -1.88 24.17
C PRO A 131 -8.19 -2.97 23.69
N PRO A 132 -6.87 -2.87 23.98
CA PRO A 132 -5.91 -3.90 23.62
C PRO A 132 -6.00 -5.11 24.56
N GLY A 133 -5.59 -6.27 24.05
CA GLY A 133 -5.63 -7.55 24.78
C GLY A 133 -7.01 -8.17 24.88
N LEU A 134 -7.97 -7.76 24.04
CA LEU A 134 -9.22 -8.48 23.84
C LEU A 134 -8.98 -9.77 23.04
N ALA A 135 -9.83 -10.77 23.26
CA ALA A 135 -9.95 -11.91 22.36
C ALA A 135 -10.39 -11.43 20.95
N PRO A 136 -9.92 -12.02 19.84
CA PRO A 136 -10.19 -11.52 18.49
C PRO A 136 -11.68 -11.27 18.17
N ALA A 137 -12.59 -12.17 18.58
CA ALA A 137 -14.02 -12.00 18.36
C ALA A 137 -14.63 -10.80 19.12
N ALA A 138 -14.08 -10.45 20.28
CA ALA A 138 -14.50 -9.28 21.05
C ALA A 138 -13.94 -7.98 20.46
N ALA A 139 -12.72 -8.00 19.92
CA ALA A 139 -12.17 -6.88 19.15
C ALA A 139 -12.98 -6.62 17.87
N VAL A 140 -13.32 -7.68 17.13
CA VAL A 140 -14.23 -7.65 15.97
C VAL A 140 -15.57 -7.01 16.35
N ALA A 141 -16.21 -7.46 17.43
CA ALA A 141 -17.47 -6.89 17.90
C ALA A 141 -17.37 -5.39 18.23
N ALA A 142 -16.30 -4.96 18.93
CA ALA A 142 -16.08 -3.57 19.29
C ALA A 142 -15.75 -2.65 18.09
N VAL A 143 -15.25 -3.20 16.97
CA VAL A 143 -15.14 -2.48 15.70
C VAL A 143 -16.50 -2.40 14.99
N ARG A 144 -17.24 -3.52 14.93
CA ARG A 144 -18.55 -3.60 14.28
C ARG A 144 -19.63 -2.75 14.97
N GLU A 145 -19.59 -2.60 16.29
CA GLU A 145 -20.49 -1.73 17.08
C GLU A 145 -20.36 -0.25 16.67
N GLN A 146 -19.19 0.17 16.20
CA GLN A 146 -18.94 1.52 15.67
C GLN A 146 -19.27 1.66 14.17
N GLY A 147 -19.73 0.60 13.50
CA GLY A 147 -19.89 0.53 12.05
C GLY A 147 -18.56 0.33 11.29
N GLY A 148 -17.47 0.00 11.99
CA GLY A 148 -16.14 -0.10 11.41
C GLY A 148 -15.90 -1.33 10.53
N LEU A 149 -14.86 -1.25 9.71
CA LEU A 149 -14.36 -2.36 8.89
C LEU A 149 -13.06 -2.96 9.45
N ILE A 150 -12.82 -4.24 9.12
CA ILE A 150 -11.77 -5.07 9.71
C ILE A 150 -10.79 -5.57 8.65
N GLY A 151 -9.50 -5.35 8.88
CA GLY A 151 -8.39 -5.81 8.05
C GLY A 151 -7.41 -6.73 8.79
N VAL A 152 -6.86 -7.71 8.08
CA VAL A 152 -5.75 -8.53 8.61
C VAL A 152 -4.40 -7.88 8.32
N ALA A 153 -3.75 -7.42 9.37
CA ALA A 153 -2.42 -6.87 9.32
C ALA A 153 -1.37 -7.97 9.07
N HIS A 154 -0.46 -7.76 8.09
CA HIS A 154 0.76 -8.52 7.83
C HIS A 154 0.82 -9.98 8.37
N PRO A 155 -0.08 -10.89 7.92
CA PRO A 155 -0.39 -12.15 8.62
C PRO A 155 0.78 -13.15 8.76
N PHE A 156 1.91 -12.86 8.15
CA PHE A 156 3.11 -13.69 8.15
C PHE A 156 4.42 -12.91 8.46
N ASP A 157 4.36 -11.74 9.13
CA ASP A 157 5.59 -11.08 9.66
C ASP A 157 6.16 -11.86 10.86
N ARG A 158 6.98 -12.86 10.51
CA ARG A 158 7.79 -13.71 11.41
C ARG A 158 8.65 -12.93 12.43
N PHE A 159 8.81 -11.61 12.30
CA PHE A 159 9.68 -10.79 13.14
C PHE A 159 8.96 -9.78 14.06
N ARG A 160 7.64 -9.56 13.95
CA ARG A 160 6.92 -8.55 14.77
C ARG A 160 5.95 -9.09 15.81
N GLY A 161 5.40 -10.27 15.59
CA GLY A 161 4.38 -10.89 16.45
C GLY A 161 3.40 -11.74 15.65
N SER A 162 3.19 -11.36 14.39
CA SER A 162 2.36 -12.03 13.38
C SER A 162 2.91 -13.40 12.97
N LEU A 163 2.64 -14.39 13.83
CA LEU A 163 2.66 -15.83 13.53
C LEU A 163 4.00 -16.37 13.02
N GLY A 164 4.96 -16.54 13.94
CA GLY A 164 6.19 -17.29 13.67
C GLY A 164 6.00 -18.79 13.38
N LYS A 165 4.77 -19.34 13.35
CA LYS A 165 4.50 -20.80 13.31
C LYS A 165 3.29 -21.30 12.50
N GLY A 166 2.47 -20.46 11.86
CA GLY A 166 1.27 -20.96 11.17
C GLY A 166 0.46 -19.91 10.41
N GLU A 167 -0.74 -20.29 10.00
CA GLU A 167 -1.84 -19.37 9.68
C GLU A 167 -2.55 -18.95 10.99
N PRO A 168 -3.31 -17.84 11.02
CA PRO A 168 -3.93 -17.41 12.27
C PRO A 168 -5.08 -18.35 12.64
N ALA A 169 -4.94 -19.10 13.73
CA ALA A 169 -5.99 -20.01 14.19
C ALA A 169 -7.30 -19.28 14.58
N TRP A 170 -7.22 -17.99 14.89
CA TRP A 170 -8.40 -17.13 15.09
C TRP A 170 -9.06 -16.71 13.76
N PHE A 171 -8.31 -16.67 12.67
CA PHE A 171 -8.78 -16.15 11.40
C PHE A 171 -9.72 -17.15 10.70
N GLU A 172 -9.46 -18.45 10.76
CA GLU A 172 -10.41 -19.46 10.22
C GLU A 172 -11.80 -19.32 10.86
N ALA A 173 -11.87 -18.98 12.15
CA ALA A 173 -13.10 -18.75 12.89
C ALA A 173 -13.74 -17.37 12.64
N LEU A 174 -13.05 -16.44 11.99
CA LEU A 174 -13.46 -15.03 11.81
C LEU A 174 -13.37 -14.56 10.35
N VAL A 175 -13.13 -15.45 9.38
CA VAL A 175 -12.98 -15.11 7.95
C VAL A 175 -14.18 -14.34 7.39
N GLY A 176 -15.41 -14.68 7.83
CA GLY A 176 -16.64 -13.99 7.43
C GLY A 176 -16.78 -12.56 7.99
N GLU A 177 -15.97 -12.19 8.97
CA GLU A 177 -15.93 -10.86 9.59
C GLU A 177 -14.79 -9.98 9.07
N VAL A 178 -13.95 -10.48 8.15
CA VAL A 178 -12.81 -9.73 7.59
C VAL A 178 -13.20 -9.09 6.27
N ASP A 179 -12.97 -7.79 6.14
CA ASP A 179 -13.24 -7.02 4.92
C ASP A 179 -12.03 -6.98 3.95
N TRP A 180 -10.78 -7.13 4.45
CA TRP A 180 -9.59 -7.30 3.61
C TRP A 180 -8.40 -8.01 4.30
N ILE A 181 -7.43 -8.46 3.49
CA ILE A 181 -6.13 -8.98 3.96
C ILE A 181 -4.98 -8.20 3.31
N GLU A 182 -3.91 -7.90 4.06
CA GLU A 182 -2.66 -7.38 3.49
C GLU A 182 -1.93 -8.42 2.62
N ALA A 183 -2.37 -8.57 1.38
CA ALA A 183 -1.67 -9.35 0.35
C ALA A 183 -0.28 -8.77 0.03
N TRP A 184 -0.07 -7.46 0.26
CA TRP A 184 1.24 -6.83 0.17
C TRP A 184 1.50 -5.80 1.26
N ASN A 185 2.40 -6.13 2.19
CA ASN A 185 2.97 -5.18 3.12
C ASN A 185 4.35 -4.72 2.62
N ALA A 186 4.56 -3.40 2.48
CA ALA A 186 5.79 -2.85 1.90
C ALA A 186 7.07 -3.09 2.74
N ARG A 187 6.94 -3.48 4.01
CA ARG A 187 8.07 -3.73 4.93
C ARG A 187 8.48 -5.20 5.07
N LEU A 188 7.70 -6.11 4.48
CA LEU A 188 8.07 -7.51 4.29
C LEU A 188 9.10 -7.66 3.15
N MET A 189 10.33 -7.23 3.44
CA MET A 189 11.45 -7.19 2.47
C MET A 189 12.04 -8.59 2.15
N PHE A 190 11.82 -9.59 3.00
CA PHE A 190 12.49 -10.90 2.92
C PHE A 190 11.51 -12.05 3.13
N GLY A 191 11.75 -13.17 2.43
CA GLY A 191 10.94 -14.37 2.51
C GLY A 191 9.68 -14.32 1.66
N ASP A 192 8.72 -15.17 2.03
CA ASP A 192 7.52 -15.54 1.29
C ASP A 192 6.23 -14.88 1.82
N GLY A 193 6.34 -13.95 2.77
CA GLY A 193 5.21 -13.38 3.52
C GLY A 193 4.08 -12.82 2.65
N ASN A 194 4.38 -11.85 1.77
CA ASN A 194 3.38 -11.27 0.85
C ASN A 194 2.80 -12.32 -0.11
N ALA A 195 3.62 -13.24 -0.64
CA ALA A 195 3.15 -14.28 -1.54
C ALA A 195 2.17 -15.24 -0.84
N ARG A 196 2.45 -15.62 0.41
CA ARG A 196 1.54 -16.43 1.23
C ARG A 196 0.28 -15.66 1.61
N ALA A 197 0.36 -14.35 1.86
CA ALA A 197 -0.80 -13.52 2.18
C ALA A 197 -1.73 -13.32 0.96
N ALA A 198 -1.17 -13.17 -0.25
CA ALA A 198 -1.95 -13.14 -1.48
C ALA A 198 -2.68 -14.47 -1.75
N VAL A 199 -1.98 -15.62 -1.61
CA VAL A 199 -2.59 -16.95 -1.73
C VAL A 199 -3.65 -17.19 -0.65
N LEU A 200 -3.46 -16.67 0.57
CA LEU A 200 -4.46 -16.71 1.63
C LEU A 200 -5.72 -15.94 1.21
N ALA A 201 -5.59 -14.68 0.77
CA ALA A 201 -6.70 -13.85 0.30
C ALA A 201 -7.50 -14.52 -0.83
N GLU A 202 -6.82 -15.02 -1.87
CA GLU A 202 -7.43 -15.73 -3.00
C GLU A 202 -8.19 -16.98 -2.56
N ARG A 203 -7.58 -17.83 -1.72
CA ARG A 203 -8.16 -19.09 -1.21
C ARG A 203 -9.47 -18.90 -0.44
N LEU A 204 -9.69 -17.70 0.10
CA LEU A 204 -10.80 -17.37 0.99
C LEU A 204 -11.85 -16.45 0.33
N GLY A 205 -11.57 -15.92 -0.85
CA GLY A 205 -12.43 -14.93 -1.52
C GLY A 205 -12.44 -13.55 -0.85
N VAL A 206 -11.43 -13.22 -0.05
CA VAL A 206 -11.33 -11.94 0.67
C VAL A 206 -10.44 -10.97 -0.14
N PRO A 207 -10.81 -9.68 -0.30
CA PRO A 207 -9.98 -8.70 -1.00
C PRO A 207 -8.55 -8.60 -0.46
N GLY A 208 -7.57 -8.68 -1.37
CA GLY A 208 -6.15 -8.56 -1.04
C GLY A 208 -5.63 -7.17 -1.37
N VAL A 209 -5.11 -6.44 -0.38
CA VAL A 209 -4.63 -5.05 -0.55
C VAL A 209 -3.13 -4.89 -0.42
N ALA A 210 -2.60 -3.80 -0.97
CA ALA A 210 -1.25 -3.31 -0.78
C ALA A 210 -1.22 -2.07 0.12
N VAL A 211 -0.34 -2.06 1.13
CA VAL A 211 -0.20 -1.00 2.14
C VAL A 211 1.27 -0.67 2.45
N SER A 212 1.51 0.53 2.98
CA SER A 212 2.86 1.01 3.30
C SER A 212 3.40 0.53 4.66
N ASP A 213 2.55 0.38 5.68
CA ASP A 213 2.97 0.15 7.09
C ASP A 213 3.97 1.25 7.55
N ALA A 214 3.76 2.48 7.06
CA ALA A 214 4.71 3.56 7.22
C ALA A 214 4.84 4.00 8.68
N HIS A 215 6.03 3.84 9.28
CA HIS A 215 6.36 4.49 10.57
C HIS A 215 7.19 5.76 10.37
N THR A 216 7.42 6.17 9.12
CA THR A 216 8.21 7.36 8.77
C THR A 216 7.63 8.06 7.54
N VAL A 217 7.87 9.37 7.44
CA VAL A 217 7.42 10.22 6.32
C VAL A 217 7.94 9.76 4.95
N LEU A 218 9.06 9.02 4.93
CA LEU A 218 9.65 8.43 3.73
C LEU A 218 8.87 7.20 3.23
N GLU A 219 8.12 6.53 4.10
CA GLU A 219 7.40 5.28 3.80
C GLU A 219 5.92 5.51 3.45
N VAL A 220 5.31 6.61 3.90
CA VAL A 220 3.87 6.91 3.65
C VAL A 220 3.54 6.75 2.17
N GLY A 221 2.55 5.92 1.81
CA GLY A 221 2.12 5.77 0.42
C GLY A 221 3.18 5.24 -0.56
N ILE A 222 4.22 4.53 -0.11
CA ILE A 222 5.13 3.81 -1.04
C ILE A 222 4.48 2.58 -1.68
N ALA A 223 3.46 2.03 -1.04
CA ALA A 223 2.58 1.01 -1.57
C ALA A 223 1.14 1.40 -1.24
N ALA A 224 0.23 1.06 -2.14
CA ALA A 224 -1.17 1.46 -2.09
C ALA A 224 -2.00 0.55 -3.01
N THR A 225 -3.32 0.57 -2.85
CA THR A 225 -4.28 -0.10 -3.73
C THR A 225 -5.02 0.95 -4.56
N ILE A 226 -5.23 0.70 -5.85
CA ILE A 226 -6.12 1.52 -6.69
C ILE A 226 -7.46 0.83 -6.76
N VAL A 227 -8.52 1.52 -6.36
CA VAL A 227 -9.92 1.04 -6.42
C VAL A 227 -10.78 2.00 -7.25
N GLN A 228 -12.01 1.59 -7.60
CA GLN A 228 -12.99 2.43 -8.26
C GLN A 228 -14.13 2.79 -7.29
N GLY A 229 -14.69 4.01 -7.43
CA GLY A 229 -15.68 4.55 -6.50
C GLY A 229 -15.08 5.37 -5.37
N ASP A 230 -15.88 5.67 -4.36
CA ASP A 230 -15.51 6.51 -3.22
C ASP A 230 -15.41 5.68 -1.92
N PRO A 231 -14.19 5.36 -1.44
CA PRO A 231 -13.97 4.63 -0.19
C PRO A 231 -14.03 5.51 1.09
N SER A 232 -14.65 6.69 1.06
CA SER A 232 -14.81 7.57 2.24
C SER A 232 -15.77 7.08 3.32
N THR A 233 -16.54 6.01 3.10
CA THR A 233 -17.45 5.38 4.09
C THR A 233 -17.22 3.87 4.18
N PRO A 234 -17.70 3.17 5.24
CA PRO A 234 -17.63 1.71 5.32
C PRO A 234 -18.24 1.01 4.09
N GLU A 235 -19.42 1.43 3.65
CA GLU A 235 -20.11 0.87 2.49
C GLU A 235 -19.35 1.19 1.20
N GLY A 236 -18.80 2.41 1.10
CA GLY A 236 -17.97 2.85 -0.01
C GLY A 236 -16.70 2.00 -0.16
N LEU A 237 -15.95 1.82 0.92
CA LEU A 237 -14.71 1.02 0.92
C LEU A 237 -15.01 -0.46 0.65
N LYS A 238 -16.06 -1.02 1.26
CA LYS A 238 -16.48 -2.42 1.04
C LYS A 238 -16.92 -2.66 -0.41
N SER A 239 -17.66 -1.73 -1.00
CA SER A 239 -18.05 -1.76 -2.42
C SER A 239 -16.84 -1.64 -3.35
N ALA A 240 -15.93 -0.72 -3.07
CA ALA A 240 -14.73 -0.48 -3.87
C ALA A 240 -13.74 -1.66 -3.84
N LEU A 241 -13.59 -2.35 -2.69
CA LEU A 241 -12.77 -3.56 -2.54
C LEU A 241 -13.40 -4.81 -3.16
N ALA A 242 -14.74 -4.90 -3.20
CA ALA A 242 -15.45 -5.95 -3.92
C ALA A 242 -15.37 -5.79 -5.46
N GLY A 243 -15.02 -4.59 -5.94
CA GLY A 243 -14.75 -4.32 -7.35
C GLY A 243 -13.31 -4.65 -7.78
N PRO A 244 -13.00 -4.54 -9.09
CA PRO A 244 -11.64 -4.70 -9.61
C PRO A 244 -10.68 -3.65 -9.02
N HIS A 245 -9.52 -4.11 -8.53
CA HIS A 245 -8.51 -3.28 -7.89
C HIS A 245 -7.08 -3.65 -8.33
N GLU A 246 -6.15 -2.68 -8.27
CA GLU A 246 -4.75 -2.84 -8.69
C GLU A 246 -3.79 -2.59 -7.50
N LEU A 247 -2.72 -3.40 -7.38
CA LEU A 247 -1.77 -3.32 -6.28
C LEU A 247 -0.47 -2.60 -6.67
N LEU A 248 -0.25 -1.40 -6.12
CA LEU A 248 1.02 -0.68 -6.23
C LEU A 248 2.02 -1.24 -5.22
N THR A 249 2.83 -2.21 -5.65
CA THR A 249 3.67 -3.08 -4.81
C THR A 249 5.07 -2.51 -4.53
N GLY A 250 5.14 -1.27 -4.05
CA GLY A 250 6.41 -0.68 -3.61
C GLY A 250 6.96 -1.31 -2.33
N ARG A 251 8.23 -1.00 -1.99
CA ARG A 251 8.94 -1.57 -0.84
C ARG A 251 9.64 -0.50 -0.02
N SER A 252 9.64 -0.66 1.30
CA SER A 252 10.44 0.18 2.21
C SER A 252 11.94 -0.10 2.06
N SER A 253 12.74 0.90 2.40
CA SER A 253 14.19 0.82 2.41
C SER A 253 14.69 0.30 3.76
N ALA A 254 15.60 -0.68 3.74
CA ALA A 254 16.13 -1.30 4.96
C ALA A 254 16.76 -0.29 5.94
N TYR A 255 17.32 0.82 5.44
CA TYR A 255 17.87 1.90 6.26
C TYR A 255 16.81 2.57 7.15
N VAL A 256 15.55 2.61 6.72
CA VAL A 256 14.46 3.26 7.45
C VAL A 256 14.05 2.46 8.69
N ARG A 257 14.12 1.12 8.62
CA ARG A 257 13.86 0.23 9.77
C ARG A 257 14.86 0.43 10.92
N LEU A 258 16.05 0.99 10.67
CA LEU A 258 17.03 1.34 11.71
C LEU A 258 16.55 2.47 12.64
N LEU A 259 15.54 3.25 12.24
CA LEU A 259 14.96 4.31 13.05
C LEU A 259 13.97 3.79 14.10
N GLY A 260 13.41 2.59 13.92
CA GLY A 260 12.39 1.99 14.81
C GLY A 260 12.83 1.86 16.28
N PRO A 261 14.02 1.32 16.59
CA PRO A 261 14.53 1.27 17.97
C PRO A 261 14.70 2.66 18.61
N ALA A 262 15.13 3.66 17.84
CA ALA A 262 15.25 5.04 18.31
C ALA A 262 13.88 5.68 18.56
N ALA A 263 12.89 5.42 17.70
CA ALA A 263 11.50 5.83 17.91
C ALA A 263 10.95 5.24 19.22
N LYS A 264 11.11 3.92 19.43
CA LYS A 264 10.70 3.22 20.67
C LYS A 264 11.30 3.82 21.93
N LEU A 265 12.56 4.24 21.88
CA LEU A 265 13.22 4.92 23.00
C LEU A 265 12.67 6.33 23.25
N VAL A 266 12.56 7.15 22.20
CA VAL A 266 12.08 8.55 22.28
C VAL A 266 10.62 8.62 22.71
N GLN A 267 9.75 7.77 22.17
CA GLN A 267 8.33 7.74 22.51
C GLN A 267 8.11 7.22 23.94
N ARG A 268 8.88 6.22 24.41
CA ARG A 268 8.88 5.82 25.83
C ARG A 268 9.30 6.96 26.75
N ALA A 269 10.33 7.74 26.39
CA ALA A 269 10.75 8.91 27.16
C ALA A 269 9.70 10.06 27.17
N ARG A 270 8.82 10.10 26.17
CA ARG A 270 7.66 11.01 26.08
C ARG A 270 6.38 10.47 26.75
N GLY A 271 6.45 9.34 27.45
CA GLY A 271 5.27 8.67 28.02
C GLY A 271 4.36 7.95 27.00
N ARG A 272 4.65 8.06 25.69
CA ARG A 272 3.95 7.36 24.60
C ARG A 272 4.47 5.92 24.46
N GLY A 273 4.43 5.17 25.56
CA GLY A 273 4.69 3.72 25.56
C GLY A 273 3.52 2.92 24.96
N ARG A 274 3.73 1.61 24.78
CA ARG A 274 2.64 0.66 24.48
C ARG A 274 1.53 0.79 25.52
N VAL A 275 0.29 0.91 25.06
CA VAL A 275 -0.89 0.81 25.92
C VAL A 275 -0.87 -0.57 26.60
N GLN A 276 -1.27 -0.65 27.86
CA GLN A 276 -1.37 -1.93 28.56
C GLN A 276 -2.82 -2.43 28.44
N PRO A 277 -3.04 -3.75 28.30
CA PRO A 277 -4.38 -4.30 28.33
C PRO A 277 -5.05 -3.98 29.67
N PRO A 278 -6.40 -3.86 29.72
CA PRO A 278 -7.11 -3.70 30.98
C PRO A 278 -6.72 -4.80 31.97
N VAL A 279 -6.42 -4.43 33.21
CA VAL A 279 -6.16 -5.41 34.26
C VAL A 279 -7.49 -6.08 34.61
N ALA A 280 -7.63 -7.35 34.27
CA ALA A 280 -8.81 -8.14 34.62
C ALA A 280 -9.05 -8.10 36.14
N SER A 281 -10.20 -7.56 36.55
CA SER A 281 -10.67 -7.60 37.93
C SER A 281 -10.88 -9.06 38.33
N ARG A 282 -10.15 -9.49 39.37
CA ARG A 282 -10.26 -10.83 39.98
C ARG A 282 -11.37 -10.89 41.02
#